data_AF-A0A0Q0F2Y6-F1
#
_entry.id   AF-A0A0Q0F2Y6-F1
#
_cell.length_a   1.000
_cell.length_b   1.000
_cell.length_c   1.000
_cell.angle_alpha   90.00
_cell.angle_beta   90.00
_cell.angle_gamma   90.00
#
_symmetry.space_group_name_H-M   'P 1'
#
loop_
_entity.id
_entity.type
_entity.pdbx_description
1 polymer ?
#
loop_
_entity_poly.entity_id
_entity_poly.type
_entity_poly.pdbx_seq_one_letter_code
_entity_poly.pdbx_strand_id
1 'polypeptide(L)'
;MSTSDEIKKELQDLVDSKSDLINLATDTSKTMNFAEKYQDWYSRAIKLVEALAPERLKEFCDYYLIDPKRKMSNASNYVIQDYIKGIGARSDYHKGALWDVNNVIQIRVMNQIHIISSLASRIDSVLQDVTGHLFADLQDKELTAAGQLIKISPRAAGALSGVVLERHLQRTAENHGITIRKKFPTISDLNDPLKQANVYGVPTWRKIQLLGDLRNLCSHQKNEEPTIDQVKELIDGVNSIIKSVF
;
A
#
# COMPACT_ATOMS: atom_id res chain seq x y z
N MET A 1 14.52 -6.89 11.48
CA MET A 1 13.10 -6.50 11.46
C MET A 1 12.63 -6.54 10.02
N SER A 2 11.40 -6.95 9.76
CA SER A 2 10.81 -6.78 8.43
C SER A 2 10.57 -5.28 8.17
N THR A 3 10.61 -4.82 6.92
CA THR A 3 10.21 -3.45 6.55
C THR A 3 8.80 -3.12 7.07
N SER A 4 7.91 -4.12 7.15
CA SER A 4 6.58 -3.99 7.77
C SER A 4 6.66 -3.63 9.27
N ASP A 5 7.57 -4.27 10.01
CA ASP A 5 7.73 -4.00 11.46
C ASP A 5 8.30 -2.60 11.71
N GLU A 6 9.17 -2.12 10.82
CA GLU A 6 9.72 -0.77 10.87
C GLU A 6 8.63 0.28 10.62
N ILE A 7 7.77 0.08 9.62
CA ILE A 7 6.63 0.96 9.33
C ILE A 7 5.64 0.99 10.50
N LYS A 8 5.33 -0.17 11.09
CA LYS A 8 4.44 -0.27 12.26
C LYS A 8 5.00 0.50 13.45
N LYS A 9 6.30 0.34 13.72
CA LYS A 9 6.98 1.04 14.79
C LYS A 9 6.95 2.55 14.56
N GLU A 10 7.28 3.02 13.36
CA GLU A 10 7.26 4.44 13.03
C GLU A 10 5.85 5.05 13.19
N LEU A 11 4.80 4.34 12.74
CA LEU A 11 3.42 4.79 12.95
C LEU A 11 3.06 4.90 14.44
N GLN A 12 3.49 3.94 15.25
CA GLN A 12 3.25 3.98 16.69
C GLN A 12 4.00 5.13 17.36
N ASP A 13 5.28 5.32 17.01
CA ASP A 13 6.12 6.41 17.53
C ASP A 13 5.50 7.80 17.20
N LEU A 14 4.91 7.95 16.00
CA LEU A 14 4.18 9.16 15.61
C LEU A 14 2.89 9.36 16.39
N VAL A 15 2.15 8.29 16.72
CA VAL A 15 0.95 8.37 17.55
C VAL A 15 1.31 8.71 19.00
N ASP A 16 2.39 8.15 19.53
CA ASP A 16 2.82 8.36 20.91
C ASP A 16 3.32 9.81 21.15
N SER A 17 3.87 10.44 20.10
CA SER A 17 4.25 11.86 20.07
C SER A 17 3.07 12.83 20.28
N LYS A 18 1.82 12.33 20.26
CA LYS A 18 0.59 13.10 20.49
C LYS A 18 0.66 13.96 21.74
N SER A 19 0.99 13.36 22.88
CA SER A 19 0.91 14.04 24.17
C SER A 19 1.83 15.27 24.22
N ASP A 20 3.05 15.10 23.72
CA ASP A 20 4.05 16.17 23.64
C ASP A 20 3.60 17.32 22.73
N LEU A 21 3.11 17.02 21.52
CA LEU A 21 2.64 18.06 20.58
C LEU A 21 1.45 18.83 21.14
N ILE A 22 0.49 18.15 21.75
CA ILE A 22 -0.69 18.78 22.35
C ILE A 22 -0.32 19.64 23.55
N ASN A 23 0.61 19.17 24.39
CA ASN A 23 1.12 19.93 25.53
C ASN A 23 1.85 21.20 25.09
N LEU A 24 2.65 21.13 24.02
CA LEU A 24 3.35 22.30 23.48
C LEU A 24 2.39 23.33 22.85
N ALA A 25 1.26 22.88 22.30
CA ALA A 25 0.23 23.75 21.73
C ALA A 25 -0.68 24.44 22.77
N THR A 26 -0.50 24.20 24.08
CA THR A 26 -1.31 24.83 25.14
C THR A 26 -0.97 26.30 25.40
N ASP A 27 0.23 26.72 25.03
CA ASP A 27 0.78 28.02 25.40
C ASP A 27 1.55 28.63 24.23
N THR A 28 1.14 29.83 23.82
CA THR A 28 1.76 30.58 22.72
C THR A 28 3.22 30.97 23.02
N SER A 29 3.63 31.02 24.30
CA SER A 29 5.04 31.23 24.66
C SER A 29 5.96 30.10 24.17
N LYS A 30 5.41 28.90 23.96
CA LYS A 30 6.13 27.69 23.52
C LYS A 30 6.09 27.46 22.01
N THR A 31 5.61 28.44 21.24
CA THR A 31 5.41 28.31 19.78
C THR A 31 6.67 27.84 19.04
N MET A 32 7.86 28.30 19.44
CA MET A 32 9.11 27.87 18.79
C MET A 32 9.39 26.38 19.02
N ASN A 33 9.25 25.91 20.26
CA ASN A 33 9.43 24.51 20.62
C ASN A 33 8.37 23.62 19.97
N PHE A 34 7.12 24.11 19.91
CA PHE A 34 6.04 23.45 19.17
C PHE A 34 6.40 23.33 17.69
N ALA A 35 6.86 24.42 17.05
CA ALA A 35 7.19 24.43 15.63
C ALA A 35 8.31 23.43 15.31
N GLU A 36 9.39 23.40 16.08
CA GLU A 36 10.49 22.46 15.88
C GLU A 36 10.01 21.00 15.93
N LYS A 37 9.29 20.64 17.01
CA LYS A 37 8.77 19.28 17.20
C LYS A 37 7.71 18.91 16.17
N TYR A 38 6.81 19.83 15.85
CA TYR A 38 5.78 19.60 14.86
C TYR A 38 6.36 19.42 13.45
N GLN A 39 7.36 20.19 13.05
CA GLN A 39 7.96 20.06 11.70
C GLN A 39 8.69 18.72 11.51
N ASP A 40 9.41 18.25 12.54
CA ASP A 40 10.00 16.91 12.54
C ASP A 40 8.91 15.83 12.41
N TRP A 41 7.87 15.90 13.25
CA TRP A 41 6.76 14.96 13.23
C TRP A 41 6.01 14.97 11.89
N TYR A 42 5.68 16.16 11.38
CA TYR A 42 4.91 16.34 10.15
C TYR A 42 5.65 15.79 8.93
N SER A 43 6.97 16.00 8.86
CA SER A 43 7.81 15.51 7.75
C SER A 43 7.82 13.98 7.64
N ARG A 44 7.80 13.29 8.79
CA ARG A 44 7.69 11.83 8.86
C ARG A 44 6.27 11.36 8.59
N ALA A 45 5.28 11.99 9.23
CA ALA A 45 3.87 11.63 9.11
C ALA A 45 3.32 11.79 7.68
N ILE A 46 3.63 12.89 6.99
CA ILE A 46 3.11 13.14 5.63
C ILE A 46 3.55 12.06 4.64
N LYS A 47 4.77 11.53 4.77
CA LYS A 47 5.28 10.47 3.90
C LYS A 47 4.56 9.15 4.09
N LEU A 48 4.18 8.83 5.32
CA LEU A 48 3.39 7.65 5.61
C LEU A 48 1.95 7.79 5.12
N VAL A 49 1.34 8.97 5.26
CA VAL A 49 0.00 9.23 4.71
C VAL A 49 0.02 9.16 3.18
N GLU A 50 1.03 9.74 2.53
CA GLU A 50 1.21 9.68 1.07
C GLU A 50 1.31 8.23 0.56
N ALA A 51 2.03 7.37 1.29
CA ALA A 51 2.24 5.97 0.89
C ALA A 51 1.07 5.03 1.25
N LEU A 52 0.42 5.24 2.40
CA LEU A 52 -0.53 4.29 2.99
C LEU A 52 -1.99 4.74 2.92
N ALA A 53 -2.26 6.03 2.78
CA ALA A 53 -3.61 6.60 2.67
C ALA A 53 -3.63 7.84 1.76
N PRO A 54 -3.29 7.70 0.47
CA PRO A 54 -3.25 8.81 -0.47
C PRO A 54 -4.59 9.56 -0.56
N GLU A 55 -5.71 8.88 -0.32
CA GLU A 55 -7.05 9.48 -0.27
C GLU A 55 -7.26 10.44 0.90
N ARG A 56 -6.52 10.27 2.01
CA ARG A 56 -6.54 11.17 3.19
C ARG A 56 -5.46 12.26 3.12
N LEU A 57 -4.54 12.20 2.17
CA LEU A 57 -3.39 13.13 2.08
C LEU A 57 -3.82 14.59 2.00
N LYS A 58 -4.84 14.89 1.17
CA LYS A 58 -5.34 16.26 1.03
C LYS A 58 -5.88 16.79 2.36
N GLU A 59 -6.71 16.01 3.05
CA GLU A 59 -7.26 16.39 4.36
C GLU A 59 -6.15 16.61 5.39
N PHE A 60 -5.16 15.73 5.42
CA PHE A 60 -4.01 15.83 6.31
C PHE A 60 -3.21 17.14 6.09
N CYS A 61 -2.99 17.51 4.83
CA CYS A 61 -2.31 18.75 4.45
C CYS A 61 -3.14 20.01 4.74
N ASP A 62 -4.46 19.95 4.57
CA ASP A 62 -5.37 21.08 4.79
C ASP A 62 -5.40 21.53 6.26
N TYR A 63 -5.06 20.66 7.22
CA TYR A 63 -4.90 21.04 8.63
C TYR A 63 -3.63 21.86 8.90
N TYR A 64 -2.63 21.79 8.01
CA TYR A 64 -1.36 22.49 8.13
C TYR A 64 -1.30 23.75 7.27
N LEU A 65 -1.62 23.64 5.98
CA LEU A 65 -1.31 24.66 4.97
C LEU A 65 -2.32 25.81 4.96
N ILE A 66 -1.80 27.03 4.89
CA ILE A 66 -2.64 28.22 4.67
C ILE A 66 -3.15 28.19 3.23
N ASP A 67 -4.47 28.33 3.05
CA ASP A 67 -5.07 28.56 1.73
C ASP A 67 -4.58 29.90 1.14
N PRO A 68 -3.85 29.92 0.01
CA PRO A 68 -3.36 31.14 -0.62
C PRO A 68 -4.49 32.10 -1.05
N LYS A 69 -5.70 31.59 -1.28
CA LYS A 69 -6.87 32.39 -1.69
C LYS A 69 -7.64 32.96 -0.50
N ARG A 70 -7.25 32.64 0.73
CA ARG A 70 -7.91 33.12 1.95
C ARG A 70 -7.76 34.64 2.07
N LYS A 71 -8.90 35.34 2.07
CA LYS A 71 -8.95 36.80 2.29
C LYS A 71 -8.82 37.19 3.76
N MET A 72 -9.32 36.35 4.66
CA MET A 72 -9.44 36.67 6.08
C MET A 72 -9.38 35.42 6.96
N SER A 73 -8.62 35.49 8.05
CA SER A 73 -8.51 34.45 9.07
C SER A 73 -9.69 34.47 10.03
N ASN A 74 -10.20 33.29 10.36
CA ASN A 74 -11.23 33.03 11.35
C ASN A 74 -10.99 31.64 11.98
N ALA A 75 -11.77 31.27 12.99
CA ALA A 75 -11.59 29.98 13.68
C ALA A 75 -11.68 28.75 12.75
N SER A 76 -12.50 28.77 11.70
CA SER A 76 -12.68 27.61 10.84
C SER A 76 -11.54 27.41 9.84
N ASN A 77 -10.92 28.49 9.36
CA ASN A 77 -9.84 28.45 8.38
C ASN A 77 -8.45 28.76 8.95
N TYR A 78 -8.32 28.77 10.28
CA TYR A 78 -7.06 28.86 10.99
C TYR A 78 -6.40 27.48 11.06
N VAL A 79 -5.12 27.42 10.67
CA VAL A 79 -4.36 26.18 10.46
C VAL A 79 -3.02 26.22 11.21
N ILE A 80 -2.33 25.08 11.29
CA ILE A 80 -1.09 24.95 12.07
C ILE A 80 0.02 25.88 11.56
N GLN A 81 0.11 26.12 10.26
CA GLN A 81 1.09 27.07 9.71
C GLN A 81 0.82 28.52 10.15
N ASP A 82 -0.43 28.92 10.40
CA ASP A 82 -0.71 30.26 10.95
C ASP A 82 -0.09 30.43 12.33
N TYR A 83 -0.25 29.41 13.18
CA TYR A 83 0.28 29.39 14.54
C TYR A 83 1.80 29.43 14.56
N ILE A 84 2.45 28.61 13.74
CA ILE A 84 3.92 28.59 13.62
C ILE A 84 4.46 29.93 13.10
N LYS A 85 3.70 30.64 12.26
CA LYS A 85 4.05 31.99 11.80
C LYS A 85 3.75 33.09 12.82
N GLY A 86 3.24 32.75 14.00
CA GLY A 86 2.87 33.71 15.04
C GLY A 86 1.63 34.53 14.71
N ILE A 87 0.78 34.09 13.77
CA ILE A 87 -0.45 34.78 13.41
C ILE A 87 -1.50 34.51 14.49
N GLY A 88 -1.86 35.54 15.27
CA GLY A 88 -2.84 35.42 16.35
C GLY A 88 -4.30 35.47 15.88
N ALA A 89 -5.21 35.23 16.83
CA ALA A 89 -6.62 35.50 16.62
C ALA A 89 -6.86 36.99 16.42
N ARG A 90 -7.82 37.32 15.55
CA ARG A 90 -8.26 38.71 15.40
C ARG A 90 -8.92 39.18 16.69
N SER A 91 -8.71 40.44 17.02
CA SER A 91 -9.26 41.07 18.22
C SER A 91 -10.43 41.98 17.88
N ASP A 92 -11.51 41.86 18.64
CA ASP A 92 -12.56 42.87 18.74
C ASP A 92 -12.26 43.75 19.96
N TYR A 93 -12.30 45.07 19.79
CA TYR A 93 -12.02 46.05 20.83
C TYR A 93 -12.86 45.82 22.11
N HIS A 94 -14.07 45.28 21.99
CA HIS A 94 -14.97 45.06 23.12
C HIS A 94 -14.97 43.62 23.66
N LYS A 95 -14.54 42.64 22.86
CA LYS A 95 -14.68 41.21 23.18
C LYS A 95 -13.35 40.45 23.30
N GLY A 96 -12.23 41.10 23.02
CA GLY A 96 -10.91 40.47 23.03
C GLY A 96 -10.70 39.56 21.80
N ALA A 97 -9.90 38.51 21.96
CA ALA A 97 -9.63 37.55 20.89
C ALA A 97 -10.91 36.83 20.45
N LEU A 98 -11.17 36.81 19.14
CA LEU A 98 -12.38 36.22 18.57
C LEU A 98 -12.40 34.68 18.64
N TRP A 99 -11.24 34.04 18.84
CA TRP A 99 -11.13 32.60 19.08
C TRP A 99 -9.85 32.27 19.87
N ASP A 100 -9.85 31.09 20.48
CA ASP A 100 -8.68 30.53 21.14
C ASP A 100 -7.79 29.82 20.11
N VAL A 101 -6.62 30.39 19.83
CA VAL A 101 -5.65 29.82 18.88
C VAL A 101 -5.11 28.47 19.35
N ASN A 102 -4.90 28.28 20.66
CA ASN A 102 -4.32 27.06 21.21
C ASN A 102 -5.29 25.89 21.05
N ASN A 103 -6.56 26.10 21.41
CA ASN A 103 -7.61 25.09 21.23
C ASN A 103 -7.78 24.72 19.73
N VAL A 104 -7.81 25.72 18.84
CA VAL A 104 -7.91 25.44 17.40
C VAL A 104 -6.74 24.58 16.91
N ILE A 105 -5.50 24.92 17.27
CA ILE A 105 -4.32 24.13 16.86
C ILE A 105 -4.31 22.73 17.45
N GLN A 106 -4.68 22.58 18.72
CA GLN A 106 -4.83 21.26 19.32
C GLN A 106 -5.82 20.41 18.53
N ILE A 107 -6.97 20.95 18.14
CA ILE A 107 -7.95 20.22 17.31
C ILE A 107 -7.33 19.82 15.95
N ARG A 108 -6.58 20.71 15.29
CA ARG A 108 -5.95 20.43 13.98
C ARG A 108 -4.89 19.32 14.08
N VAL A 109 -4.02 19.40 15.09
CA VAL A 109 -3.01 18.37 15.38
C VAL A 109 -3.68 17.04 15.74
N MET A 110 -4.72 17.06 16.57
CA MET A 110 -5.49 15.87 16.94
C MET A 110 -6.10 15.19 15.71
N ASN A 111 -6.66 15.96 14.77
CA ASN A 111 -7.24 15.39 13.57
C ASN A 111 -6.18 14.72 12.68
N GLN A 112 -5.01 15.33 12.51
CA GLN A 112 -3.89 14.69 11.82
C GLN A 112 -3.45 13.41 12.53
N ILE A 113 -3.36 13.41 13.86
CA ILE A 113 -3.03 12.22 14.66
C ILE A 113 -4.08 11.14 14.48
N HIS A 114 -5.38 11.47 14.46
CA HIS A 114 -6.43 10.48 14.23
C HIS A 114 -6.34 9.81 12.85
N ILE A 115 -5.88 10.52 11.82
CA ILE A 115 -5.57 9.92 10.51
C ILE A 115 -4.48 8.86 10.68
N ILE A 116 -3.37 9.21 11.34
CA ILE A 116 -2.26 8.27 11.60
C ILE A 116 -2.71 7.10 12.48
N SER A 117 -3.49 7.34 13.54
CA SER A 117 -3.99 6.28 14.43
C SER A 117 -4.93 5.31 13.69
N SER A 118 -5.76 5.81 12.77
CA SER A 118 -6.59 4.95 11.92
C SER A 118 -5.73 4.06 11.03
N LEU A 119 -4.62 4.57 10.50
CA LEU A 119 -3.66 3.78 9.73
C LEU A 119 -2.99 2.73 10.61
N ALA A 120 -2.49 3.12 11.78
CA ALA A 120 -1.86 2.21 12.74
C ALA A 120 -2.79 1.05 13.14
N SER A 121 -4.08 1.32 13.37
CA SER A 121 -5.05 0.28 13.73
C SER A 121 -5.35 -0.74 12.64
N ARG A 122 -5.09 -0.42 11.37
CA ARG A 122 -5.40 -1.25 10.20
C ARG A 122 -4.16 -1.57 9.36
N ILE A 123 -2.98 -1.33 9.90
CA ILE A 123 -1.72 -1.35 9.16
C ILE A 123 -1.47 -2.71 8.51
N ASP A 124 -1.82 -3.81 9.18
CA ASP A 124 -1.70 -5.15 8.62
C ASP A 124 -2.54 -5.32 7.34
N SER A 125 -3.81 -4.88 7.37
CA SER A 125 -4.69 -4.90 6.20
C SER A 125 -4.16 -3.99 5.09
N VAL A 126 -3.75 -2.76 5.44
CA VAL A 126 -3.25 -1.78 4.46
C VAL A 126 -1.98 -2.30 3.78
N LEU A 127 -1.04 -2.87 4.53
CA LEU A 127 0.18 -3.45 3.96
C LEU A 127 -0.11 -4.67 3.10
N GLN A 128 -1.07 -5.52 3.49
CA GLN A 128 -1.52 -6.64 2.68
C GLN A 128 -2.14 -6.16 1.36
N ASP A 129 -2.97 -5.12 1.40
CA ASP A 129 -3.61 -4.54 0.22
C ASP A 129 -2.58 -3.92 -0.73
N VAL A 130 -1.65 -3.11 -0.22
CA VAL A 130 -0.56 -2.50 -1.02
C VAL A 130 0.32 -3.56 -1.65
N THR A 131 0.70 -4.59 -0.89
CA THR A 131 1.48 -5.73 -1.41
C THR A 131 0.66 -6.54 -2.43
N GLY A 132 -0.66 -6.62 -2.24
CA GLY A 132 -1.67 -7.07 -3.21
C GLY A 132 -1.50 -6.42 -4.57
N HIS A 133 -1.70 -5.12 -4.59
CA HIS A 133 -1.66 -4.31 -5.81
C HIS A 133 -0.28 -4.37 -6.47
N LEU A 134 0.81 -4.18 -5.72
CA LEU A 134 2.16 -4.19 -6.29
C LEU A 134 2.51 -5.53 -6.94
N PHE A 135 2.08 -6.64 -6.33
CA PHE A 135 2.28 -7.96 -6.89
C PHE A 135 1.46 -8.18 -8.16
N ALA A 136 0.19 -7.76 -8.19
CA ALA A 136 -0.63 -7.83 -9.40
C ALA A 136 -0.01 -7.01 -10.55
N ASP A 137 0.43 -5.78 -10.26
CA ASP A 137 1.13 -4.91 -11.21
C ASP A 137 2.43 -5.55 -11.73
N LEU A 138 3.17 -6.23 -10.85
CA LEU A 138 4.39 -6.94 -11.23
C LEU A 138 4.07 -8.11 -12.16
N GLN A 139 3.04 -8.91 -11.84
CA GLN A 139 2.61 -10.04 -12.67
C GLN A 139 2.15 -9.58 -14.06
N ASP A 140 1.39 -8.49 -14.15
CA ASP A 140 0.96 -7.92 -15.44
C ASP A 140 2.15 -7.44 -16.28
N LYS A 141 3.16 -6.82 -15.65
CA LYS A 141 4.40 -6.41 -16.32
C LYS A 141 5.22 -7.62 -16.79
N GLU A 142 5.36 -8.66 -15.96
CA GLU A 142 6.05 -9.90 -16.30
C GLU A 142 5.37 -10.62 -17.47
N LEU A 143 4.04 -10.70 -17.50
CA LEU A 143 3.29 -11.29 -18.63
C LEU A 143 3.39 -10.44 -19.90
N THR A 144 3.38 -9.11 -19.77
CA THR A 144 3.61 -8.21 -20.91
C THR A 144 5.01 -8.44 -21.50
N ALA A 145 6.03 -8.57 -20.65
CA ALA A 145 7.39 -8.90 -21.07
C ALA A 145 7.46 -10.29 -21.73
N ALA A 146 6.75 -11.30 -21.21
CA ALA A 146 6.64 -12.62 -21.83
C ALA A 146 6.02 -12.52 -23.25
N GLY A 147 4.98 -11.72 -23.42
CA GLY A 147 4.35 -11.45 -24.71
C GLY A 147 5.25 -10.75 -25.72
N GLN A 148 6.21 -9.95 -25.27
CA GLN A 148 7.25 -9.37 -26.13
C GLN A 148 8.34 -10.40 -26.46
N LEU A 149 8.75 -11.18 -25.46
CA LEU A 149 9.84 -12.16 -25.53
C LEU A 149 9.52 -13.34 -26.45
N ILE A 150 8.24 -13.67 -26.62
CA ILE A 150 7.79 -14.78 -27.48
C ILE A 150 8.30 -14.67 -28.93
N LYS A 151 8.52 -13.44 -29.42
CA LYS A 151 9.04 -13.17 -30.78
C LYS A 151 10.52 -13.54 -30.93
N ILE A 152 11.25 -13.62 -29.81
CA ILE A 152 12.69 -13.87 -29.76
C ILE A 152 12.93 -15.31 -29.32
N SER A 153 12.26 -15.76 -28.25
CA SER A 153 12.35 -17.10 -27.71
C SER A 153 11.01 -17.51 -27.10
N PRO A 154 10.23 -18.39 -27.76
CA PRO A 154 9.01 -18.96 -27.20
C PRO A 154 9.30 -19.68 -25.87
N ARG A 155 10.46 -20.35 -25.80
CA ARG A 155 10.93 -21.07 -24.62
C ARG A 155 11.10 -20.15 -23.40
N ALA A 156 11.80 -19.04 -23.56
CA ALA A 156 12.02 -18.09 -22.47
C ALA A 156 10.71 -17.38 -22.05
N ALA A 157 9.85 -17.05 -23.01
CA ALA A 157 8.53 -16.49 -22.73
C ALA A 157 7.65 -17.45 -21.92
N GLY A 158 7.61 -18.73 -22.29
CA GLY A 158 6.84 -19.73 -21.56
C GLY A 158 7.39 -20.01 -20.15
N ALA A 159 8.71 -19.98 -19.97
CA ALA A 159 9.33 -20.08 -18.65
C ALA A 159 8.92 -18.90 -17.73
N LEU A 160 8.95 -17.67 -18.24
CA LEU A 160 8.54 -16.48 -17.48
C LEU A 160 7.06 -16.54 -17.08
N SER A 161 6.16 -16.87 -18.00
CA SER A 161 4.73 -17.07 -17.69
C SER A 161 4.49 -18.18 -16.67
N GLY A 162 5.28 -19.24 -16.74
CA GLY A 162 5.27 -20.32 -15.76
C GLY A 162 5.62 -19.86 -14.35
N VAL A 163 6.67 -19.05 -14.21
CA VAL A 163 7.07 -18.47 -12.92
C VAL A 163 5.99 -17.54 -12.36
N VAL A 164 5.34 -16.73 -13.21
CA VAL A 164 4.20 -15.89 -12.81
C VAL A 164 3.08 -16.73 -12.21
N LEU A 165 2.72 -17.84 -12.87
CA LEU A 165 1.69 -18.77 -12.41
C LEU A 165 2.06 -19.45 -11.09
N GLU A 166 3.30 -19.95 -10.96
CA GLU A 166 3.80 -20.56 -9.73
C GLU A 166 3.71 -19.59 -8.55
N ARG A 167 4.20 -18.35 -8.72
CA ARG A 167 4.14 -17.31 -7.68
C ARG A 167 2.70 -16.96 -7.32
N HIS A 168 1.79 -16.89 -8.30
CA HIS A 168 0.38 -16.62 -8.05
C HIS A 168 -0.24 -17.71 -7.17
N LEU A 169 -0.11 -18.98 -7.58
CA LEU A 169 -0.70 -20.11 -6.85
C LEU A 169 -0.10 -20.26 -5.45
N GLN A 170 1.19 -19.99 -5.28
CA GLN A 170 1.83 -19.98 -3.98
C GLN A 170 1.22 -18.92 -3.06
N ARG A 171 1.02 -17.69 -3.57
CA ARG A 171 0.36 -16.63 -2.81
C ARG A 171 -1.09 -16.97 -2.47
N THR A 172 -1.85 -17.53 -3.42
CA THR A 172 -3.21 -18.01 -3.15
C THR A 172 -3.20 -19.07 -2.03
N ALA A 173 -2.27 -20.02 -2.06
CA ALA A 173 -2.17 -21.02 -1.01
C ALA A 173 -1.88 -20.38 0.37
N GLU A 174 -0.99 -19.39 0.41
CA GLU A 174 -0.69 -18.62 1.63
C GLU A 174 -1.91 -17.85 2.14
N ASN A 175 -2.65 -17.17 1.26
CA ASN A 175 -3.87 -16.42 1.61
C ASN A 175 -4.96 -17.33 2.20
N HIS A 176 -5.07 -18.57 1.71
CA HIS A 176 -6.03 -19.58 2.21
C HIS A 176 -5.47 -20.42 3.39
N GLY A 177 -4.27 -20.11 3.89
CA GLY A 177 -3.65 -20.82 5.02
C GLY A 177 -3.23 -22.26 4.70
N ILE A 178 -3.04 -22.60 3.44
CA ILE A 178 -2.68 -23.95 2.97
C ILE A 178 -1.18 -24.13 3.06
N THR A 179 -0.73 -25.03 3.94
CA THR A 179 0.71 -25.28 4.14
C THR A 179 1.25 -26.27 3.12
N ILE A 180 2.23 -25.84 2.32
CA ILE A 180 2.87 -26.68 1.30
C ILE A 180 4.22 -27.17 1.85
N ARG A 181 4.33 -28.49 2.04
CA ARG A 181 5.50 -29.11 2.72
C ARG A 181 6.78 -29.09 1.87
N LYS A 182 6.68 -28.96 0.55
CA LYS A 182 7.83 -28.94 -0.35
C LYS A 182 8.48 -27.55 -0.37
N LYS A 183 9.81 -27.50 -0.24
CA LYS A 183 10.60 -26.25 -0.26
C LYS A 183 10.58 -25.52 -1.62
N PHE A 184 10.45 -26.28 -2.71
CA PHE A 184 10.32 -25.78 -4.08
C PHE A 184 9.15 -26.50 -4.75
N PRO A 185 7.91 -26.04 -4.53
CA PRO A 185 6.73 -26.67 -5.11
C PRO A 185 6.65 -26.39 -6.62
N THR A 186 6.24 -27.40 -7.38
CA THR A 186 5.88 -27.24 -8.80
C THR A 186 4.43 -26.76 -8.93
N ILE A 187 4.01 -26.32 -10.13
CA ILE A 187 2.59 -25.97 -10.40
C ILE A 187 1.63 -27.07 -9.95
N SER A 188 1.96 -28.34 -10.20
CA SER A 188 1.15 -29.49 -9.77
C SER A 188 1.08 -29.62 -8.24
N ASP A 189 2.21 -29.40 -7.55
CA ASP A 189 2.28 -29.43 -6.08
C ASP A 189 1.47 -28.29 -5.42
N LEU A 190 1.24 -27.20 -6.14
CA LEU A 190 0.39 -26.08 -5.70
C LEU A 190 -1.09 -26.31 -6.06
N ASN A 191 -1.36 -26.84 -7.26
CA ASN A 191 -2.71 -26.94 -7.83
C ASN A 191 -3.61 -27.94 -7.09
N ASP A 192 -3.07 -29.10 -6.69
CA ASP A 192 -3.86 -30.15 -6.03
C ASP A 192 -4.36 -29.74 -4.63
N PRO A 193 -3.51 -29.20 -3.74
CA PRO A 193 -3.96 -28.70 -2.43
C PRO A 193 -5.01 -27.60 -2.54
N LEU A 194 -4.85 -26.66 -3.47
CA LEU A 194 -5.79 -25.56 -3.70
C LEU A 194 -7.17 -26.07 -4.12
N LYS A 195 -7.22 -27.07 -5.00
CA LYS A 195 -8.48 -27.73 -5.37
C LYS A 195 -9.07 -28.52 -4.21
N GLN A 196 -8.27 -29.22 -3.41
CA GLN A 196 -8.76 -29.97 -2.24
C GLN A 196 -9.36 -29.06 -1.17
N ALA A 197 -8.82 -27.85 -1.02
CA ALA A 197 -9.35 -26.81 -0.16
C ALA A 197 -10.58 -26.09 -0.75
N ASN A 198 -11.10 -26.52 -1.90
CA ASN A 198 -12.21 -25.90 -2.63
C ASN A 198 -12.00 -24.42 -3.00
N VAL A 199 -10.74 -23.99 -3.22
CA VAL A 199 -10.44 -22.62 -3.70
C VAL A 199 -11.01 -22.40 -5.10
N TYR A 200 -10.97 -23.43 -5.95
CA TYR A 200 -11.58 -23.43 -7.28
C TYR A 200 -12.07 -24.81 -7.71
N GLY A 201 -12.98 -24.84 -8.67
CA GLY A 201 -13.58 -26.06 -9.20
C GLY A 201 -12.70 -26.85 -10.19
N VAL A 202 -13.21 -28.02 -10.58
CA VAL A 202 -12.56 -28.93 -11.54
C VAL A 202 -12.17 -28.27 -12.87
N PRO A 203 -12.97 -27.36 -13.48
CA PRO A 203 -12.59 -26.72 -14.74
C PRO A 203 -11.30 -25.89 -14.63
N THR A 204 -11.18 -25.07 -13.58
CA THR A 204 -10.00 -24.24 -13.32
C THR A 204 -8.79 -25.10 -12.98
N TRP A 205 -8.98 -26.16 -12.19
CA TRP A 205 -7.92 -27.12 -11.86
C TRP A 205 -7.32 -27.79 -13.11
N ARG A 206 -8.18 -28.24 -14.06
CA ARG A 206 -7.71 -28.80 -15.33
C ARG A 206 -7.00 -27.77 -16.20
N LYS A 207 -7.50 -26.53 -16.23
CA LYS A 207 -6.85 -25.43 -16.94
C LYS A 207 -5.45 -25.17 -16.39
N ILE A 208 -5.28 -25.06 -15.07
CA ILE A 208 -3.97 -24.87 -14.43
C ILE A 208 -3.03 -26.06 -14.72
N GLN A 209 -3.56 -27.28 -14.73
CA GLN A 209 -2.77 -28.46 -15.08
C GLN A 209 -2.23 -28.39 -16.53
N LEU A 210 -3.08 -28.02 -17.49
CA LEU A 210 -2.65 -27.80 -18.88
C LEU A 210 -1.56 -26.72 -18.98
N LEU A 211 -1.70 -25.61 -18.26
CA LEU A 211 -0.68 -24.56 -18.23
C LEU A 211 0.64 -25.05 -17.62
N GLY A 212 0.58 -25.93 -16.63
CA GLY A 212 1.75 -26.61 -16.07
C GLY A 212 2.47 -27.49 -17.08
N ASP A 213 1.73 -28.24 -17.89
CA ASP A 213 2.29 -29.08 -18.94
C ASP A 213 2.94 -28.24 -20.06
N LEU A 214 2.31 -27.14 -20.47
CA LEU A 214 2.88 -26.18 -21.43
C LEU A 214 4.16 -25.51 -20.90
N ARG A 215 4.18 -25.14 -19.62
CA ARG A 215 5.37 -24.62 -18.94
C ARG A 215 6.50 -25.65 -18.95
N ASN A 216 6.19 -26.91 -18.69
CA ASN A 216 7.16 -28.00 -18.69
C ASN A 216 7.76 -28.25 -20.09
N LEU A 217 6.96 -28.12 -21.15
CA LEU A 217 7.45 -28.16 -22.55
C LEU A 217 8.49 -27.06 -22.81
N CYS A 218 8.27 -25.86 -22.26
CA CYS A 218 9.21 -24.74 -22.38
C CYS A 218 10.48 -24.97 -21.52
N SER A 219 10.34 -25.52 -20.32
CA SER A 219 11.43 -25.53 -19.34
C SER A 219 12.37 -26.73 -19.46
N HIS A 220 11.92 -27.85 -20.03
CA HIS A 220 12.72 -29.06 -20.16
C HIS A 220 13.28 -29.23 -21.59
N GLN A 221 14.54 -29.63 -21.69
CA GLN A 221 15.21 -30.03 -22.94
C GLN A 221 14.70 -31.42 -23.39
N LYS A 222 13.43 -31.48 -23.83
CA LYS A 222 12.95 -32.58 -24.67
C LYS A 222 13.12 -32.16 -26.13
N ASN A 223 13.19 -33.13 -27.06
CA ASN A 223 13.41 -32.90 -28.50
C ASN A 223 12.29 -32.11 -29.22
N GLU A 224 11.28 -31.63 -28.49
CA GLU A 224 10.16 -30.85 -29.02
C GLU A 224 10.31 -29.38 -28.62
N GLU A 225 10.30 -28.50 -29.62
CA GLU A 225 10.28 -27.05 -29.43
C GLU A 225 8.82 -26.58 -29.20
N PRO A 226 8.57 -25.72 -28.20
CA PRO A 226 7.24 -25.17 -27.99
C PRO A 226 6.84 -24.25 -29.15
N THR A 227 5.62 -24.40 -29.66
CA THR A 227 5.12 -23.52 -30.72
C THR A 227 4.74 -22.15 -30.17
N ILE A 228 4.79 -21.13 -31.03
CA ILE A 228 4.38 -19.76 -30.66
C ILE A 228 2.93 -19.76 -30.16
N ASP A 229 2.04 -20.54 -30.77
CA ASP A 229 0.63 -20.56 -30.38
C ASP A 229 0.41 -21.24 -29.03
N GLN A 230 1.15 -22.31 -28.73
CA GLN A 230 1.15 -22.94 -27.40
C GLN A 230 1.61 -21.97 -26.30
N VAL A 231 2.64 -21.16 -26.58
CA VAL A 231 3.15 -20.19 -25.61
C VAL A 231 2.21 -19.00 -25.45
N LYS A 232 1.52 -18.57 -26.52
CA LYS A 232 0.43 -17.58 -26.40
C LYS A 232 -0.70 -18.11 -25.53
N GLU A 233 -1.13 -19.36 -25.76
CA GLU A 233 -2.16 -19.99 -24.93
C GLU A 233 -1.74 -20.07 -23.46
N LEU A 234 -0.46 -20.33 -23.19
CA LEU A 234 0.09 -20.26 -21.84
C LEU A 234 0.00 -18.84 -21.26
N ILE A 235 0.46 -17.81 -21.98
CA ILE A 235 0.43 -16.41 -21.51
C ILE A 235 -1.02 -15.97 -21.22
N ASP A 236 -1.93 -16.19 -22.16
CA ASP A 236 -3.34 -15.79 -22.05
C ASP A 236 -4.06 -16.61 -20.97
N GLY A 237 -3.72 -17.89 -20.85
CA GLY A 237 -4.20 -18.78 -19.81
C GLY A 237 -3.79 -18.30 -18.42
N VAL A 238 -2.51 -17.95 -18.23
CA VAL A 238 -1.99 -17.42 -16.96
C VAL A 238 -2.63 -16.08 -16.64
N ASN A 239 -2.72 -15.16 -17.60
CA ASN A 239 -3.42 -13.87 -17.46
C ASN A 239 -4.88 -14.05 -16.99
N SER A 240 -5.57 -15.07 -17.50
CA SER A 240 -6.93 -15.40 -17.06
C SER A 240 -6.96 -15.96 -15.63
N ILE A 241 -6.00 -16.79 -15.23
CA ILE A 241 -5.95 -17.36 -13.87
C ILE A 241 -5.67 -16.27 -12.84
N ILE A 242 -4.67 -15.41 -13.06
CA ILE A 242 -4.30 -14.36 -12.10
C ILE A 242 -5.42 -13.34 -11.83
N LYS A 243 -6.41 -13.26 -12.74
CA LYS A 243 -7.59 -12.39 -12.63
C LYS A 243 -8.83 -13.08 -12.05
N SER A 244 -8.82 -14.41 -11.95
CA SER A 244 -10.01 -15.20 -11.56
C SER A 244 -9.83 -16.00 -10.27
N VAL A 245 -8.59 -16.18 -9.80
CA VAL A 245 -8.26 -16.96 -8.59
C VAL A 245 -7.59 -16.04 -7.58
N PHE A 246 -8.03 -16.07 -6.32
CA PHE A 246 -7.53 -15.21 -5.23
C PHE A 246 -7.39 -15.99 -3.92
#